data_AF-A0A0D0MRY4-F1
#
_entry.id   AF-A0A0D0MRY4-F1
#
_cell.length_a   1.000
_cell.length_b   1.000
_cell.length_c   1.000
_cell.angle_alpha   90.00
_cell.angle_beta   90.00
_cell.angle_gamma   90.00
#
_symmetry.space_group_name_H-M   'P 1'
#
loop_
_entity.id
_entity.type
_entity.pdbx_description
1 polymer ?
#
loop_
_entity_poly.entity_id
_entity_poly.type
_entity_poly.pdbx_seq_one_letter_code
_entity_poly.pdbx_strand_id
1 'polypeptide(L)' 'MTTQQELTDEALSAMATEWRRRALAGDIHARGMAHELETELRRRAGAPFTNYDTLDLRPLEARIAPRRWWRFWPTR' A
#
# COMPACT_ATOMS: atom_id res chain seq x y z
N MET A 1 -28.50 -5.50 7.25
CA MET A 1 -27.10 -5.53 6.78
C MET A 1 -26.44 -4.27 7.31
N THR A 2 -25.55 -4.36 8.29
CA THR A 2 -24.78 -3.20 8.76
C THR A 2 -23.90 -2.76 7.60
N THR A 3 -24.17 -1.58 7.06
CA THR A 3 -23.40 -1.06 5.95
C THR A 3 -21.99 -0.75 6.48
N GLN A 4 -20.91 -1.06 5.73
CA GLN A 4 -19.52 -0.79 6.17
C GLN A 4 -19.33 0.70 6.57
N GLN A 5 -20.20 1.57 6.08
CA GLN A 5 -20.27 3.00 6.36
C GLN A 5 -20.68 3.33 7.81
N GLU A 6 -21.32 2.41 8.54
CA GLU A 6 -21.74 2.59 9.93
C GLU A 6 -20.67 2.19 10.96
N LEU A 7 -19.61 1.49 10.53
CA LEU A 7 -18.53 1.07 11.42
C LEU A 7 -17.63 2.25 11.79
N THR A 8 -17.07 2.25 13.01
CA THR A 8 -15.99 3.19 13.39
C THR A 8 -14.71 2.85 12.63
N ASP A 9 -13.78 3.82 12.52
CA ASP A 9 -12.53 3.61 11.79
C ASP A 9 -11.67 2.50 12.41
N GLU A 10 -11.68 2.37 13.74
CA GLU A 10 -10.99 1.31 14.47
C GLU A 10 -11.58 -0.07 14.15
N ALA A 11 -12.91 -0.18 14.15
CA ALA A 11 -13.58 -1.44 13.80
C ALA A 11 -13.32 -1.82 12.34
N LEU A 12 -13.36 -0.83 11.45
CA LEU A 12 -13.14 -1.01 10.02
C LEU A 12 -11.69 -1.45 9.73
N SER A 13 -10.71 -0.86 10.41
CA SER A 13 -9.29 -1.24 10.30
C SER A 13 -8.98 -2.63 10.87
N ALA A 14 -9.57 -2.98 12.02
CA ALA A 14 -9.43 -4.30 12.62
C ALA A 14 -10.00 -5.40 11.70
N MET A 15 -11.20 -5.17 11.16
CA MET A 15 -11.83 -6.09 10.21
C MET A 15 -11.03 -6.21 8.91
N ALA A 16 -10.57 -5.10 8.34
CA ALA A 16 -9.74 -5.11 7.13
C ALA A 16 -8.49 -5.98 7.33
N THR A 17 -7.80 -5.81 8.47
CA THR A 17 -6.58 -6.56 8.81
C THR A 17 -6.85 -8.06 8.92
N GLU A 18 -7.92 -8.46 9.61
CA GLU A 18 -8.27 -9.87 9.79
C GLU A 18 -8.67 -10.52 8.45
N TRP A 19 -9.47 -9.85 7.63
CA TRP A 19 -9.82 -10.35 6.30
C TRP A 19 -8.60 -10.42 5.38
N ARG A 20 -7.68 -9.45 5.49
CA ARG A 20 -6.43 -9.46 4.73
C ARG A 20 -5.57 -10.66 5.11
N ARG A 21 -5.46 -10.98 6.40
CA ARG A 21 -4.75 -12.17 6.90
C ARG A 21 -5.31 -13.46 6.31
N ARG A 22 -6.64 -13.60 6.27
CA ARG A 22 -7.33 -14.77 5.66
C ARG A 22 -7.12 -14.84 4.15
N ALA A 23 -7.18 -13.70 3.46
CA ALA A 23 -6.91 -13.65 2.03
C ALA A 23 -5.46 -14.07 1.70
N LEU A 24 -4.49 -13.67 2.52
CA LEU A 24 -3.09 -14.10 2.39
C LEU A 24 -2.90 -15.60 2.70
N ALA A 25 -3.75 -16.18 3.54
CA ALA A 25 -3.80 -17.62 3.79
C ALA A 25 -4.47 -18.42 2.65
N GLY A 26 -4.98 -17.75 1.60
CA GLY A 26 -5.53 -18.39 0.41
C GLY A 26 -7.07 -18.41 0.32
N ASP A 27 -7.78 -17.76 1.24
CA ASP A 27 -9.24 -17.63 1.14
C ASP A 27 -9.63 -16.63 0.04
N ILE A 28 -10.28 -17.13 -1.02
CA ILE A 28 -10.64 -16.35 -2.20
C ILE A 28 -11.72 -15.31 -1.88
N HIS A 29 -12.63 -15.63 -0.97
CA HIS A 29 -13.77 -14.77 -0.62
C HIS A 29 -13.31 -13.67 0.35
N ALA A 30 -12.30 -13.96 1.17
CA ALA A 30 -11.68 -12.97 2.04
C ALA A 30 -11.03 -11.80 1.29
N ARG A 31 -10.57 -12.02 0.04
CA ARG A 31 -9.93 -10.97 -0.76
C ARG A 31 -10.89 -9.83 -1.09
N GLY A 32 -12.14 -10.15 -1.46
CA GLY A 32 -13.17 -9.15 -1.77
C GLY A 32 -13.51 -8.33 -0.53
N MET A 33 -13.78 -9.02 0.59
CA MET A 33 -14.11 -8.39 1.87
C MET A 33 -12.99 -7.46 2.36
N ALA A 34 -11.73 -7.90 2.30
CA ALA A 34 -10.60 -7.06 2.67
C ALA A 34 -10.53 -5.80 1.80
N HIS A 35 -10.72 -5.95 0.48
CA HIS A 35 -10.62 -4.84 -0.45
C HIS A 35 -11.69 -3.78 -0.26
N GLU A 36 -12.94 -4.17 0.01
CA GLU A 36 -14.03 -3.24 0.29
C GLU A 36 -13.76 -2.41 1.55
N LEU A 37 -13.37 -3.07 2.64
CA LEU A 37 -13.02 -2.41 3.90
C LEU A 37 -11.82 -1.47 3.73
N GLU A 38 -10.74 -1.91 3.09
CA GLU A 38 -9.57 -1.07 2.80
C GLU A 38 -9.93 0.15 1.92
N THR A 39 -10.91 0.00 1.03
CA THR A 39 -11.38 1.09 0.16
C THR A 39 -12.17 2.12 0.94
N GLU A 40 -13.02 1.71 1.87
CA GLU A 40 -13.72 2.64 2.76
C GLU A 40 -12.73 3.34 3.72
N LEU A 41 -11.70 2.66 4.24
CA LEU A 41 -10.62 3.34 4.98
C LEU A 41 -9.94 4.42 4.14
N ARG A 42 -9.56 4.09 2.89
CA ARG A 42 -8.95 5.06 1.97
C ARG A 42 -9.88 6.23 1.66
N ARG A 43 -11.18 5.97 1.51
CA ARG A 43 -12.18 7.01 1.29
C ARG A 43 -12.26 7.97 2.49
N ARG A 44 -12.28 7.44 3.72
CA ARG A 44 -12.36 8.24 4.96
C ARG A 44 -11.07 9.01 5.25
N ALA A 45 -9.92 8.41 5.00
CA ALA A 45 -8.62 9.06 5.13
C ALA A 45 -8.43 10.21 4.12
N GLY A 46 -9.18 10.20 3.02
CA GLY A 46 -9.09 11.19 1.94
C GLY A 46 -7.95 10.91 0.98
N ALA A 47 -7.75 11.81 0.01
CA ALA A 47 -6.66 11.69 -0.95
C ALA A 47 -5.31 11.79 -0.23
N PRO A 48 -4.37 10.85 -0.46
CA PRO A 48 -3.01 10.99 0.05
C PRO A 48 -2.45 12.34 -0.43
N PHE A 49 -2.03 13.18 0.52
CA PHE A 49 -1.33 14.41 0.17
C PHE A 49 0.05 14.03 -0.38
N THR A 50 0.19 14.04 -1.70
CA THR A 50 1.48 13.83 -2.34
C THR A 50 2.25 15.14 -2.28
N ASN A 51 3.36 15.17 -1.54
CA ASN A 51 4.23 16.33 -1.53
C ASN A 51 5.05 16.36 -2.83
N TYR A 52 4.64 17.21 -3.77
CA TYR A 52 5.30 17.36 -5.06
C TYR A 52 6.73 17.90 -4.94
N ASP A 53 7.07 18.62 -3.87
CA ASP A 53 8.43 19.12 -3.64
C ASP A 53 9.43 18.00 -3.35
N THR A 54 8.96 16.83 -2.90
CA THR A 54 9.80 15.66 -2.62
C THR A 54 9.98 14.73 -3.83
N LEU A 55 9.25 14.97 -4.92
CA LEU A 55 9.32 14.10 -6.09
C LEU A 55 10.54 14.44 -6.95
N ASP A 56 11.36 13.44 -7.26
CA ASP A 56 12.38 13.59 -8.28
C ASP A 56 11.73 13.62 -9.67
N LEU A 57 11.64 14.82 -10.25
CA LEU A 57 11.05 15.05 -11.57
C LEU A 57 12.06 14.98 -12.72
N ARG A 58 13.33 14.65 -12.47
CA ARG A 58 14.35 14.55 -13.53
C ARG A 58 14.00 13.45 -14.54
N PRO A 59 14.44 13.52 -15.81
CA PRO A 59 14.26 12.42 -16.78
C PRO A 59 14.81 11.09 -16.25
N LEU A 60 14.21 9.96 -16.65
CA LEU A 60 14.56 8.63 -16.13
C LEU A 60 16.06 8.32 -16.31
N GLU A 61 16.62 8.76 -17.43
CA GLU A 61 18.03 8.60 -17.79
C GLU A 61 18.96 9.30 -16.79
N ALA A 62 18.50 10.40 -16.20
CA ALA A 62 19.23 11.14 -15.17
C ALA A 62 19.07 10.55 -13.75
N ARG A 63 18.09 9.65 -13.55
CA ARG A 63 17.85 8.95 -12.26
C ARG A 63 18.68 7.68 -12.13
N ILE A 64 19.00 7.03 -13.25
CA ILE A 64 19.77 5.77 -13.23
C ILE A 64 21.26 6.13 -13.10
N ALA A 65 21.81 5.98 -11.90
CA ALA A 65 23.25 6.08 -11.73
C ALA A 65 23.93 4.96 -12.54
N PRO A 66 24.96 5.26 -13.36
CA PRO A 66 25.67 4.24 -14.10
C PRO A 66 26.32 3.25 -13.11
N ARG A 67 25.79 2.02 -13.10
CA ARG A 67 26.29 0.97 -12.20
C ARG A 67 27.71 0.61 -12.61
N ARG A 68 28.66 1.00 -11.76
CA ARG A 68 30.07 0.60 -11.87
C ARG A 68 30.18 -0.87 -11.49
N TRP A 69 30.02 -1.76 -12.48
CA TRP A 69 30.10 -3.23 -12.36
C TRP A 69 31.42 -3.76 -11.77
N TRP A 70 32.44 -2.92 -11.66
CA TRP A 70 33.74 -3.21 -11.06
C TRP A 70 33.80 -2.95 -9.54
N ARG A 71 32.81 -2.27 -8.95
CA ARG A 71 32.69 -2.07 -7.49
C ARG A 71 32.11 -3.28 -6.73
N PHE A 72 31.83 -4.39 -7.41
CA PHE A 72 31.33 -5.63 -6.79
C PHE A 72 32.42 -6.49 -6.14
N TRP A 73 33.70 -6.13 -6.26
CA TRP A 73 34.78 -6.87 -5.62
C TRP A 73 35.12 -6.19 -4.28
N PRO A 74 34.82 -6.82 -3.12
CA PRO A 74 35.39 -6.38 -1.87
C PRO A 74 36.90 -6.61 -1.90
N THR A 75 37.69 -5.53 -1.84
CA THR A 75 39.11 -5.61 -1.54
C THR A 75 39.23 -6.15 -0.11
N ARG A 76 39.78 -7.36 0.06
CA ARG A 76 40.14 -7.92 1.37
C ARG A 76 41.27 -7.14 2.01
#